data_AF-A0A4P9YSS5-F1
#
_entry.id   AF-A0A4P9YSS5-F1
#
_cell.length_a   1.000
_cell.length_b   1.000
_cell.length_c   1.000
_cell.angle_alpha   90.00
_cell.angle_beta   90.00
_cell.angle_gamma   90.00
#
_symmetry.space_group_name_H-M   'P 1'
#
loop_
_entity.id
_entity.type
_entity.pdbx_description
1 polymer ?
#
loop_
_entity_poly.entity_id
_entity_poly.type
_entity_poly.pdbx_seq_one_letter_code
_entity_poly.pdbx_strand_id
1 'polypeptide(L)'
;MLRAIRCLHRCCPPRACTGQRTSSRLHSQTGRAILVRCPVNQRQYRVFTTTKDAHTAVQATQPSVASIAAAATATTTTPTAGQVSLRKYQQECIEQCLAHYRNGIKRQVVSLPVGSGKTVIFSNLISCIPPPTPRATRTLVIAHREELLNQAAKQIARFAPHLRVAIDQGSRHAIPSTADVIVASVPSLGRKGSSRLAKYMPEEFKCIIIDEAHHAAAASYQRILAHFGVGRDPDEERDVAMAKEEAAAAADAASSSPFDSHIFVWGCSATVRRHDRVRLDGAFDYIAYHKDFLDMIEEGW
;
A
#
# COMPACT_ATOMS: atom_id res chain seq x y z
N MET A 1 -30.26 -2.47 -31.56
CA MET A 1 -29.34 -3.11 -30.59
C MET A 1 -28.22 -2.14 -30.26
N LEU A 2 -28.15 -1.61 -29.02
CA LEU A 2 -27.02 -0.79 -28.59
C LEU A 2 -25.81 -1.71 -28.34
N ARG A 3 -24.74 -1.55 -29.11
CA ARG A 3 -23.44 -2.14 -28.78
C ARG A 3 -22.85 -1.39 -27.57
N ALA A 4 -22.36 -2.14 -26.59
CA ALA A 4 -21.81 -1.62 -25.34
C ALA A 4 -20.59 -0.72 -25.59
N ILE A 5 -20.64 0.51 -25.09
CA ILE A 5 -19.50 1.43 -25.07
C ILE A 5 -18.58 0.97 -23.92
N ARG A 6 -17.42 0.38 -24.25
CA ARG A 6 -16.40 0.01 -23.25
C ARG A 6 -15.70 1.28 -22.75
N CYS A 7 -15.76 1.50 -21.44
CA CYS A 7 -14.94 2.51 -20.77
C CYS A 7 -13.48 2.02 -20.72
N LEU A 8 -12.54 2.78 -21.28
CA LEU A 8 -11.11 2.44 -21.33
C LEU A 8 -10.36 2.76 -20.02
N HIS A 9 -11.02 3.35 -19.03
CA HIS A 9 -10.51 3.39 -17.66
C HIS A 9 -11.10 2.22 -16.88
N ARG A 10 -10.22 1.37 -16.34
CA ARG A 10 -10.47 0.12 -15.58
C ARG A 10 -11.24 0.31 -14.26
N CYS A 11 -12.10 1.33 -14.14
CA CYS A 11 -12.80 1.69 -12.91
C CYS A 11 -14.28 1.28 -12.87
N CYS A 12 -14.84 0.56 -13.86
CA CYS A 12 -16.24 0.11 -13.78
C CYS A 12 -16.53 -1.21 -14.52
N PRO A 13 -17.43 -2.07 -13.99
CA PRO A 13 -17.92 -3.25 -14.70
C PRO A 13 -18.77 -2.87 -15.92
N PRO A 14 -18.81 -3.70 -16.99
CA PRO A 14 -19.23 -3.32 -18.35
C PRO A 14 -20.74 -3.01 -18.55
N ARG A 15 -21.52 -2.77 -17.50
CA ARG A 15 -22.98 -2.51 -17.60
C ARG A 15 -23.53 -1.32 -16.79
N ALA A 16 -22.68 -0.52 -16.12
CA ALA A 16 -23.16 0.52 -15.20
C ALA A 16 -23.40 1.93 -15.80
N CYS A 17 -23.17 2.13 -17.11
CA CYS A 17 -23.32 3.45 -17.73
C CYS A 17 -24.68 3.61 -18.41
N THR A 18 -25.60 4.37 -17.79
CA THR A 18 -26.85 4.82 -18.41
C THR A 18 -26.63 6.17 -19.11
N GLY A 19 -26.73 6.21 -20.44
CA GLY A 19 -26.66 7.46 -21.20
C GLY A 19 -28.05 8.01 -21.52
N GLN A 20 -28.26 9.32 -21.36
CA GLN A 20 -29.44 10.02 -21.90
C GLN A 20 -29.10 10.60 -23.28
N ARG A 21 -30.00 10.41 -24.26
CA ARG A 21 -29.88 11.04 -25.58
C ARG A 21 -30.39 12.47 -25.50
N THR A 22 -29.51 13.45 -25.69
CA THR A 22 -29.94 14.82 -25.92
C THR A 22 -30.07 15.08 -27.42
N SER A 23 -31.25 15.56 -27.83
CA SER A 23 -31.55 15.96 -29.20
C SER A 23 -31.18 17.43 -29.37
N SER A 24 -29.99 17.72 -29.89
CA SER A 24 -29.74 19.00 -30.55
C SER A 24 -29.25 18.73 -31.98
N ARG A 25 -30.04 19.18 -32.96
CA ARG A 25 -29.67 19.15 -34.38
C ARG A 25 -28.60 20.20 -34.61
N LEU A 26 -27.38 19.76 -34.88
CA LEU A 26 -26.40 20.51 -35.64
C LEU A 26 -26.07 19.67 -36.87
N HIS A 27 -26.34 20.24 -38.05
CA HIS A 27 -26.01 19.66 -39.34
C HIS A 27 -24.50 19.80 -39.56
N SER A 28 -23.76 18.70 -39.40
CA SER A 28 -22.51 18.45 -40.11
C SER A 28 -22.29 16.94 -40.18
N GLN A 29 -21.70 16.46 -41.27
CA GLN A 29 -21.60 15.06 -41.67
C GLN A 29 -20.61 14.21 -40.84
N THR A 30 -20.44 14.48 -39.55
CA THR A 30 -19.55 13.72 -38.67
C THR A 30 -20.29 13.32 -37.38
N GLY A 31 -20.34 12.01 -37.14
CA GLY A 31 -20.84 11.25 -35.96
C GLY A 31 -21.60 11.97 -34.82
N ARG A 32 -22.74 11.40 -34.41
CA ARG A 32 -23.48 11.79 -33.19
C ARG A 32 -22.59 11.65 -31.94
N ALA A 33 -22.49 12.73 -31.16
CA ALA A 33 -21.84 12.73 -29.84
C ALA A 33 -22.84 12.45 -28.72
N ILE A 34 -22.47 11.61 -27.76
CA ILE A 34 -23.23 11.32 -26.54
C ILE A 34 -22.46 11.87 -25.34
N LEU A 35 -23.13 12.63 -24.47
CA LEU A 35 -22.59 13.05 -23.19
C LEU A 35 -22.85 11.96 -22.15
N VAL A 36 -21.79 11.44 -21.53
CA VAL A 36 -21.86 10.42 -20.48
C VAL A 36 -21.33 11.02 -19.18
N ARG A 37 -22.11 10.94 -18.11
CA ARG A 37 -21.69 11.37 -16.77
C ARG A 37 -21.14 10.17 -16.01
N CYS A 38 -19.93 10.28 -15.48
CA CYS A 38 -19.35 9.23 -14.66
C CYS A 38 -19.93 9.30 -13.23
N PRO A 39 -20.53 8.21 -12.71
CA PRO A 39 -21.14 8.22 -11.38
C PRO A 39 -20.11 8.32 -10.25
N VAL A 40 -18.85 7.93 -10.50
CA VAL A 40 -17.78 7.90 -9.47
C VAL A 40 -17.13 9.27 -9.27
N ASN A 41 -16.91 10.04 -10.33
CA ASN A 41 -16.22 11.34 -10.24
C ASN A 41 -17.10 12.54 -10.66
N GLN A 42 -18.37 12.28 -10.97
CA GLN A 42 -19.39 13.27 -11.36
C GLN A 42 -19.08 14.11 -12.61
N ARG A 43 -18.00 13.82 -13.35
CA ARG A 43 -17.60 14.55 -14.58
C ARG A 43 -18.36 14.05 -15.81
N GLN A 44 -18.58 14.96 -16.76
CA GLN A 44 -19.19 14.66 -18.06
C GLN A 44 -18.14 14.50 -19.15
N TYR A 45 -18.30 13.47 -19.97
CA TYR A 45 -17.41 13.13 -21.08
C TYR A 45 -18.20 13.08 -22.39
N ARG A 46 -17.65 13.65 -23.46
CA ARG A 46 -18.22 13.54 -24.81
C ARG A 46 -17.64 12.30 -25.49
N VAL A 47 -18.51 11.39 -25.92
CA VAL A 47 -18.15 10.17 -26.64
C VAL A 47 -18.73 10.25 -28.04
N PHE A 48 -17.89 10.07 -29.05
CA PHE A 48 -18.30 10.04 -30.46
C PHE A 48 -18.46 8.60 -30.91
N THR A 49 -19.59 8.25 -31.54
CA THR A 49 -19.76 6.93 -32.15
C THR A 49 -19.50 7.02 -33.65
N THR A 50 -18.43 6.39 -34.13
CA THR A 50 -18.19 6.18 -35.56
C THR A 50 -18.76 4.81 -35.96
N THR A 51 -19.52 4.76 -37.04
CA THR A 51 -19.99 3.50 -37.64
C THR A 51 -19.00 3.02 -38.68
N LYS A 52 -17.90 2.40 -38.23
CA LYS A 52 -17.14 1.33 -38.90
C LYS A 52 -15.80 1.16 -38.17
N ASP A 53 -15.58 -0.09 -37.75
CA ASP A 53 -14.32 -0.77 -37.42
C ASP A 53 -13.26 -0.08 -36.53
N ALA A 54 -12.93 -0.83 -35.47
CA ALA A 54 -11.76 -0.80 -34.58
C ALA A 54 -10.86 0.45 -34.52
N HIS A 55 -10.63 0.89 -33.27
CA HIS A 55 -9.68 1.88 -32.73
C HIS A 55 -10.33 3.18 -32.26
N THR A 56 -10.76 3.18 -30.99
CA THR A 56 -11.20 4.39 -30.29
C THR A 56 -9.98 5.17 -29.81
N ALA A 57 -9.56 6.17 -30.58
CA ALA A 57 -8.71 7.24 -30.10
C ALA A 57 -9.58 8.22 -29.28
N VAL A 58 -9.22 8.45 -28.01
CA VAL A 58 -9.81 9.51 -27.19
C VAL A 58 -8.83 10.67 -27.21
N GLN A 59 -9.10 11.68 -28.05
CA GLN A 59 -8.43 12.97 -27.96
C GLN A 59 -9.07 13.80 -26.85
N ALA A 60 -8.25 14.19 -25.87
CA ALA A 60 -8.63 15.17 -24.86
C ALA A 60 -8.50 16.58 -25.44
N THR A 61 -9.60 17.18 -25.87
CA THR A 61 -9.66 18.63 -26.16
C THR A 61 -10.06 19.38 -24.90
N GLN A 62 -9.18 20.26 -24.40
CA GLN A 62 -9.51 21.25 -23.39
C GLN A 62 -10.48 22.30 -23.96
N PRO A 63 -11.47 22.81 -23.21
CA PRO A 63 -12.17 24.01 -23.61
C PRO A 63 -11.40 25.26 -23.15
N SER A 64 -11.16 26.17 -24.09
CA SER A 64 -10.93 27.58 -23.79
C SER A 64 -12.25 28.21 -23.35
N VAL A 65 -12.20 29.01 -22.29
CA VAL A 65 -13.25 30.01 -22.01
C VAL A 65 -12.61 31.26 -21.44
N ALA A 66 -12.69 32.33 -22.22
CA ALA A 66 -12.52 33.69 -21.78
C ALA A 66 -13.74 34.14 -20.97
N SER A 67 -13.46 34.92 -19.93
CA SER A 67 -14.29 35.95 -19.29
C SER A 67 -15.70 35.56 -18.78
N ILE A 68 -15.81 35.39 -17.45
CA ILE A 68 -16.81 36.13 -16.65
C ILE A 68 -16.11 36.55 -15.35
N ALA A 69 -15.92 37.85 -15.19
CA ALA A 69 -15.45 38.47 -13.96
C ALA A 69 -16.58 38.52 -12.93
N ALA A 70 -16.34 37.96 -11.75
CA ALA A 70 -17.05 38.33 -10.52
C ALA A 70 -16.07 38.15 -9.36
N ALA A 71 -15.73 39.28 -8.74
CA ALA A 71 -14.82 39.38 -7.62
C ALA A 71 -15.32 38.55 -6.42
N ALA A 72 -14.52 37.57 -6.00
CA ALA A 72 -14.58 36.97 -4.67
C ALA A 72 -13.14 36.82 -4.19
N THR A 73 -12.70 37.86 -3.50
CA THR A 73 -11.60 37.97 -2.52
C THR A 73 -10.67 36.76 -2.44
N ALA A 74 -9.50 36.88 -3.06
CA ALA A 74 -8.37 36.00 -2.83
C ALA A 74 -8.01 36.04 -1.33
N THR A 75 -8.39 35.01 -0.59
CA THR A 75 -7.80 34.74 0.72
C THR A 75 -6.45 34.11 0.45
N THR A 76 -5.41 34.93 0.39
CA THR A 76 -4.03 34.48 0.39
C THR A 76 -3.78 33.80 1.74
N THR A 77 -4.03 32.49 1.82
CA THR A 77 -3.59 31.70 2.97
C THR A 77 -2.09 31.54 2.86
N THR A 78 -1.38 32.37 3.62
CA THR A 78 0.05 32.21 3.91
C THR A 78 0.31 30.75 4.34
N PRO A 79 1.23 30.01 3.70
CA PRO A 79 1.56 28.67 4.14
C PRO A 79 2.20 28.74 5.53
N THR A 80 1.54 28.10 6.50
CA THR A 80 2.07 27.90 7.85
C THR A 80 3.33 27.03 7.76
N ALA A 81 4.45 27.53 8.30
CA ALA A 81 5.69 26.79 8.40
C ALA A 81 5.47 25.47 9.19
N GLY A 82 5.64 24.31 8.53
CA GLY A 82 5.68 23.01 9.23
C GLY A 82 5.29 21.77 8.43
N GLN A 83 4.53 21.88 7.33
CA GLN A 83 4.18 20.72 6.51
C GLN A 83 5.29 20.41 5.50
N VAL A 84 6.11 19.40 5.80
CA VAL A 84 6.99 18.78 4.80
C VAL A 84 6.09 18.03 3.82
N SER A 85 5.99 18.53 2.60
CA SER A 85 5.31 17.82 1.52
C SER A 85 6.11 16.60 1.08
N LEU A 86 5.41 15.54 0.69
CA LEU A 86 6.04 14.33 0.15
C LEU A 86 6.65 14.61 -1.21
N ARG A 87 7.79 13.97 -1.51
CA ARG A 87 8.36 13.95 -2.85
C ARG A 87 7.46 13.15 -3.78
N LYS A 88 7.52 13.43 -5.08
CA LYS A 88 6.64 12.79 -6.07
C LYS A 88 6.72 11.26 -6.03
N TYR A 89 7.93 10.69 -6.01
CA TYR A 89 8.12 9.23 -5.92
C TYR A 89 7.60 8.63 -4.60
N GLN A 90 7.64 9.39 -3.50
CA GLN A 90 7.13 8.94 -2.20
C GLN A 90 5.61 8.84 -2.24
N GLN A 91 4.96 9.84 -2.84
CA GLN A 91 3.52 9.85 -3.09
C GLN A 91 3.10 8.71 -4.02
N GLU A 92 3.79 8.54 -5.16
CA GLU A 92 3.55 7.45 -6.10
C GLU A 92 3.69 6.07 -5.44
N CYS A 93 4.71 5.90 -4.59
CA CYS A 93 4.92 4.67 -3.83
C CYS A 93 3.73 4.35 -2.91
N ILE A 94 3.24 5.33 -2.14
CA ILE A 94 2.07 5.17 -1.26
C ILE A 94 0.83 4.83 -2.08
N GLU A 95 0.59 5.54 -3.18
CA GLU A 95 -0.57 5.33 -4.05
C GLU A 95 -0.59 3.93 -4.66
N GLN A 96 0.55 3.43 -5.15
CA GLN A 96 0.67 2.08 -5.68
C GLN A 96 0.44 1.04 -4.58
N CYS A 97 1.02 1.22 -3.39
CA CYS A 97 0.81 0.30 -2.27
C CYS A 97 -0.68 0.20 -1.88
N LEU A 98 -1.38 1.34 -1.81
CA LEU A 98 -2.81 1.39 -1.53
C LEU A 98 -3.67 0.80 -2.65
N ALA A 99 -3.27 1.00 -3.92
CA ALA A 99 -3.96 0.38 -5.05
C ALA A 99 -3.84 -1.15 -5.02
N HIS A 100 -2.65 -1.69 -4.74
CA HIS A 100 -2.44 -3.13 -4.57
C HIS A 100 -3.19 -3.68 -3.35
N TYR A 101 -3.23 -2.93 -2.25
CA TYR A 101 -3.98 -3.31 -1.05
C TYR A 101 -5.48 -3.44 -1.34
N ARG A 102 -6.07 -2.46 -2.06
CA ARG A 102 -7.49 -2.51 -2.49
C ARG A 102 -7.79 -3.68 -3.43
N ASN A 103 -6.79 -4.15 -4.17
CA ASN A 103 -6.90 -5.34 -5.03
C ASN A 103 -6.67 -6.66 -4.26
N GLY A 104 -6.58 -6.63 -2.92
CA GLY A 104 -6.44 -7.81 -2.07
C GLY A 104 -5.01 -8.27 -1.84
N ILE A 105 -4.00 -7.54 -2.35
CA ILE A 105 -2.59 -7.88 -2.12
C ILE A 105 -2.18 -7.38 -0.74
N LYS A 106 -2.18 -8.28 0.25
CA LYS A 106 -1.89 -7.93 1.65
C LYS A 106 -0.42 -8.00 2.04
N ARG A 107 0.45 -8.55 1.20
CA ARG A 107 1.87 -8.80 1.53
C ARG A 107 2.79 -8.16 0.51
N GLN A 108 3.16 -6.92 0.79
CA GLN A 108 3.81 -6.02 -0.16
C GLN A 108 5.21 -5.63 0.32
N VAL A 109 6.15 -5.54 -0.60
CA VAL A 109 7.48 -4.99 -0.35
C VAL A 109 7.78 -3.85 -1.32
N VAL A 110 8.47 -2.82 -0.86
CA VAL A 110 8.99 -1.73 -1.70
C VAL A 110 10.51 -1.74 -1.73
N SER A 111 11.06 -1.47 -2.90
CA SER A 111 12.49 -1.42 -3.16
C SER A 111 12.90 0.00 -3.50
N LEU A 112 13.60 0.65 -2.58
CA LEU A 112 14.02 2.05 -2.72
C LEU A 112 15.42 2.22 -2.13
N PRO A 113 16.34 2.98 -2.74
CA PRO A 113 17.70 3.20 -2.25
C PRO A 113 17.74 3.73 -0.81
N VAL A 114 18.88 3.59 -0.14
CA VAL A 114 19.13 4.30 1.12
C VAL A 114 19.01 5.83 0.90
N GLY A 115 18.61 6.59 1.92
CA GLY A 115 18.41 8.04 1.79
C GLY A 115 17.12 8.48 1.07
N SER A 116 16.38 7.58 0.41
CA SER A 116 15.10 7.88 -0.26
C SER A 116 13.93 8.21 0.68
N GLY A 117 14.15 8.17 2.00
CA GLY A 117 13.11 8.47 2.99
C GLY A 117 12.06 7.37 3.13
N LYS A 118 12.46 6.09 3.10
CA LYS A 118 11.57 4.94 3.40
C LYS A 118 10.75 5.14 4.69
N THR A 119 11.35 5.71 5.73
CA THR A 119 10.68 6.06 7.00
C THR A 119 9.57 7.09 6.81
N VAL A 120 9.79 8.10 5.96
CA VAL A 120 8.78 9.12 5.63
C VAL A 120 7.58 8.48 4.91
N ILE A 121 7.86 7.56 3.97
CA ILE A 121 6.83 6.83 3.22
C ILE A 121 5.92 6.06 4.17
N PHE A 122 6.47 5.19 5.01
CA PHE A 122 5.61 4.37 5.87
C PHE A 122 4.91 5.19 6.95
N SER A 123 5.53 6.28 7.44
CA SER A 123 4.90 7.17 8.43
C SER A 123 3.61 7.78 7.90
N ASN A 124 3.57 8.11 6.60
CA ASN A 124 2.37 8.62 5.93
C ASN A 124 1.41 7.48 5.55
N LEU A 125 1.93 6.31 5.14
CA LEU A 125 1.13 5.14 4.77
C LEU A 125 0.25 4.63 5.93
N ILE A 126 0.74 4.66 7.17
CA ILE A 126 0.00 4.18 8.37
C ILE A 126 -1.39 4.79 8.48
N SER A 127 -1.51 6.09 8.21
CA SER A 127 -2.77 6.83 8.29
C SER A 127 -3.71 6.52 7.12
N CYS A 128 -3.17 6.06 5.99
CA CYS A 128 -3.95 5.73 4.79
C CYS A 128 -4.50 4.30 4.78
N ILE A 129 -3.97 3.40 5.61
CA ILE A 129 -4.44 2.01 5.70
C ILE A 129 -5.72 1.97 6.55
N PRO A 130 -6.88 1.58 5.97
CA PRO A 130 -8.11 1.48 6.73
C PRO A 130 -8.08 0.27 7.67
N PRO A 131 -8.70 0.36 8.86
CA PRO A 131 -8.84 -0.78 9.75
C PRO A 131 -9.79 -1.82 9.11
N PRO A 132 -9.38 -3.11 9.01
CA PRO A 132 -10.23 -4.15 8.42
C PRO A 132 -11.41 -4.54 9.33
N THR A 133 -11.28 -4.31 10.64
CA THR A 133 -12.36 -4.47 11.62
C THR A 133 -12.33 -3.29 12.60
N PRO A 134 -13.42 -2.99 13.33
CA PRO A 134 -13.43 -1.93 14.35
C PRO A 134 -12.39 -2.09 15.46
N ARG A 135 -11.88 -3.32 15.68
CA ARG A 135 -10.84 -3.61 16.68
C ARG A 135 -9.42 -3.51 16.12
N ALA A 136 -9.24 -3.85 14.84
CA ALA A 136 -7.94 -3.87 14.18
C ALA A 136 -7.50 -2.45 13.78
N THR A 137 -7.03 -1.65 14.74
CA THR A 137 -6.65 -0.24 14.50
C THR A 137 -5.15 0.00 14.61
N ARG A 138 -4.40 -0.89 15.28
CA ARG A 138 -3.00 -0.69 15.61
C ARG A 138 -2.06 -1.07 14.49
N THR A 139 -0.89 -0.45 14.48
CA THR A 139 0.22 -0.82 13.59
C THR A 139 1.44 -1.22 14.40
N LEU A 140 2.06 -2.33 14.01
CA LEU A 140 3.38 -2.73 14.51
C LEU A 140 4.44 -2.33 13.48
N VAL A 141 5.48 -1.61 13.90
CA VAL A 141 6.67 -1.31 13.10
C VAL A 141 7.83 -2.06 13.71
N ILE A 142 8.46 -2.96 12.97
CA ILE A 142 9.61 -3.73 13.45
C ILE A 142 10.89 -3.35 12.70
N ALA A 143 11.97 -3.19 13.45
CA ALA A 143 13.31 -2.97 12.90
C ALA A 143 14.36 -3.68 13.76
N HIS A 144 15.53 -3.94 13.17
CA HIS A 144 16.63 -4.61 13.88
C HIS A 144 17.50 -3.65 14.69
N ARG A 145 17.75 -2.43 14.19
CA ARG A 145 18.70 -1.46 14.77
C ARG A 145 18.00 -0.47 15.70
N GLU A 146 18.59 -0.25 16.88
CA GLU A 146 18.01 0.61 17.92
C GLU A 146 17.86 2.07 17.49
N GLU A 147 18.83 2.60 16.74
CA GLU A 147 18.78 3.98 16.26
C GLU A 147 17.60 4.18 15.31
N LEU A 148 17.29 3.16 14.49
CA LEU A 148 16.19 3.20 13.53
C LEU A 148 14.82 3.21 14.22
N LEU A 149 14.68 2.57 15.38
CA LEU A 149 13.43 2.58 16.15
C LEU A 149 13.09 3.98 16.66
N ASN A 150 14.07 4.67 17.25
CA ASN A 150 13.86 6.03 17.76
C ASN A 150 13.63 7.02 16.60
N GLN A 151 14.31 6.84 15.47
CA GLN A 151 14.07 7.64 14.27
C GLN A 151 12.67 7.40 13.70
N ALA A 152 12.25 6.14 13.55
CA ALA A 152 10.92 5.78 13.09
C ALA A 152 9.84 6.39 13.99
N ALA A 153 9.95 6.24 15.31
CA ALA A 153 8.97 6.80 16.24
C ALA A 153 8.86 8.34 16.13
N LYS A 154 10.00 9.05 16.02
CA LYS A 154 10.00 10.51 15.82
C LYS A 154 9.37 10.91 14.49
N GLN A 155 9.64 10.18 13.41
CA GLN A 155 9.08 10.46 12.09
C GLN A 155 7.56 10.20 12.06
N ILE A 156 7.10 9.11 12.65
CA ILE A 156 5.67 8.80 12.78
C ILE A 156 4.97 9.90 13.60
N ALA A 157 5.52 10.30 14.74
CA ALA A 157 4.96 11.38 15.55
C ALA A 157 4.93 12.73 14.81
N ARG A 158 5.89 12.99 13.91
CA ARG A 158 5.95 14.20 13.10
C ARG A 158 4.90 14.22 11.99
N PHE A 159 4.77 13.12 11.25
CA PHE A 159 3.89 13.05 10.06
C PHE A 159 2.46 12.62 10.40
N ALA A 160 2.26 11.95 11.53
CA ALA A 160 0.96 11.53 12.04
C ALA A 160 0.82 11.93 13.53
N PRO A 161 0.77 13.25 13.84
CA PRO A 161 0.74 13.74 15.23
C PRO A 161 -0.52 13.34 16.01
N HIS A 162 -1.54 12.83 15.32
CA HIS A 162 -2.77 12.30 15.93
C HIS A 162 -2.62 10.85 16.42
N LEU A 163 -1.50 10.17 16.12
CA LEU A 163 -1.24 8.79 16.54
C LEU A 163 -0.31 8.76 17.75
N ARG A 164 -0.66 7.97 18.76
CA ARG A 164 0.19 7.71 19.92
C ARG A 164 1.21 6.63 19.57
N VAL A 165 2.49 6.95 19.72
CA VAL A 165 3.60 6.05 19.38
C VAL A 165 4.28 5.56 20.65
N ALA A 166 4.42 4.24 20.80
CA ALA A 166 5.19 3.62 21.88
C ALA A 166 6.36 2.82 21.31
N ILE A 167 7.47 2.74 22.05
CA ILE A 167 8.63 1.92 21.69
C ILE A 167 8.72 0.71 22.62
N ASP A 168 8.96 -0.44 22.02
CA ASP A 168 9.11 -1.72 22.71
C ASP A 168 10.50 -2.34 22.39
N GLN A 169 11.46 -2.14 23.29
CA GLN A 169 12.87 -2.50 23.07
C GLN A 169 13.61 -2.67 24.40
N GLY A 170 14.35 -3.77 24.58
CA GLY A 170 15.18 -3.96 25.76
C GLY A 170 14.40 -3.79 27.06
N SER A 171 14.80 -2.84 27.91
CA SER A 171 14.09 -2.49 29.16
C SER A 171 12.84 -1.61 28.96
N ARG A 172 12.58 -1.07 27.77
CA ARG A 172 11.39 -0.26 27.46
C ARG A 172 10.26 -1.17 27.02
N HIS A 173 9.17 -1.25 27.79
CA HIS A 173 8.01 -2.07 27.46
C HIS A 173 6.83 -1.19 27.03
N ALA A 174 6.33 -1.39 25.81
CA ALA A 174 5.12 -0.71 25.37
C ALA A 174 3.89 -1.36 26.00
N ILE A 175 2.89 -0.54 26.34
CA ILE A 175 1.57 -1.00 26.76
C ILE A 175 0.66 -0.92 25.51
N PRO A 176 0.21 -2.04 24.93
CA PRO A 176 -0.53 -2.01 23.66
C PRO A 176 -1.80 -1.15 23.72
N SER A 177 -2.51 -1.15 24.85
CA SER A 177 -3.75 -0.40 25.03
C SER A 177 -3.59 1.12 24.94
N THR A 178 -2.39 1.66 25.15
CA THR A 178 -2.13 3.10 25.19
C THR A 178 -1.53 3.67 23.90
N ALA A 179 -1.26 2.83 22.90
CA ALA A 179 -0.59 3.22 21.67
C ALA A 179 -1.39 2.79 20.43
N ASP A 180 -1.33 3.63 19.39
CA ASP A 180 -1.90 3.37 18.07
C ASP A 180 -0.81 2.78 17.15
N VAL A 181 0.45 3.15 17.36
CA VAL A 181 1.62 2.58 16.69
C VAL A 181 2.64 2.10 17.70
N ILE A 182 3.07 0.84 17.56
CA ILE A 182 4.12 0.23 18.38
C ILE A 182 5.35 0.05 17.51
N VAL A 183 6.47 0.65 17.90
CA VAL A 183 7.76 0.51 17.23
C VAL A 183 8.62 -0.45 18.05
N ALA A 184 8.90 -1.64 17.54
CA ALA A 184 9.49 -2.73 18.31
C ALA A 184 10.82 -3.24 17.73
N SER A 185 11.74 -3.56 18.63
CA SER A 185 13.01 -4.21 18.30
C SER A 185 12.81 -5.68 18.00
N VAL A 186 13.24 -6.14 16.82
CA VAL A 186 13.19 -7.56 16.45
C VAL A 186 13.98 -8.45 17.42
N PRO A 187 15.22 -8.12 17.83
CA PRO A 187 15.94 -8.87 18.87
C PRO A 187 15.20 -8.98 20.21
N SER A 188 14.40 -7.97 20.58
CA SER A 188 13.65 -7.99 21.85
C SER A 188 12.35 -8.78 21.73
N LEU A 189 11.59 -8.52 20.67
CA LEU A 189 10.25 -9.05 20.46
C LEU A 189 10.30 -10.50 19.95
N GLY A 190 11.13 -10.75 18.95
CA GLY A 190 11.31 -12.05 18.31
C GLY A 190 12.34 -12.94 19.00
N ARG A 191 12.69 -12.72 20.27
CA ARG A 191 13.61 -13.60 21.00
C ARG A 191 12.93 -14.95 21.29
N LYS A 192 13.60 -16.07 21.01
CA LYS A 192 13.08 -17.41 21.32
C LYS A 192 12.72 -17.53 22.81
N GLY A 193 11.56 -18.10 23.12
CA GLY A 193 11.05 -18.26 24.49
C GLY A 193 10.62 -16.95 25.18
N SER A 194 10.52 -15.84 24.46
CA SER A 194 10.08 -14.55 25.03
C SER A 194 8.56 -14.50 25.17
N SER A 195 8.06 -14.20 26.37
CA SER A 195 6.62 -13.93 26.61
C SER A 195 6.17 -12.56 26.08
N ARG A 196 7.09 -11.75 25.56
CA ARG A 196 6.87 -10.37 25.16
C ARG A 196 5.88 -10.21 24.01
N LEU A 197 5.78 -11.20 23.13
CA LEU A 197 4.80 -11.24 22.05
C LEU A 197 3.37 -11.48 22.56
N ALA A 198 3.21 -12.21 23.67
CA ALA A 198 1.90 -12.68 24.15
C ALA A 198 0.92 -11.55 24.51
N LYS A 199 1.42 -10.34 24.80
CA LYS A 199 0.56 -9.18 25.09
C LYS A 199 -0.02 -8.52 23.84
N TYR A 200 0.45 -8.86 22.64
CA TYR A 200 -0.01 -8.28 21.38
C TYR A 200 -1.05 -9.19 20.74
N MET A 201 -2.32 -8.82 20.81
CA MET A 201 -3.40 -9.61 20.22
C MET A 201 -3.49 -9.36 18.71
N PRO A 202 -3.34 -10.37 17.84
CA PRO A 202 -3.33 -10.17 16.38
C PRO A 202 -4.55 -9.44 15.83
N GLU A 203 -5.72 -9.61 16.44
CA GLU A 203 -7.00 -9.01 16.05
C GLU A 203 -7.05 -7.49 16.25
N GLU A 204 -6.09 -6.93 16.98
CA GLU A 204 -5.97 -5.50 17.21
C GLU A 204 -5.11 -4.78 16.16
N PHE A 205 -4.42 -5.53 15.29
CA PHE A 205 -3.49 -4.96 14.33
C PHE A 205 -4.08 -4.93 12.92
N LYS A 206 -4.07 -3.75 12.29
CA LYS A 206 -4.35 -3.64 10.85
C LYS A 206 -3.12 -3.89 10.00
N CYS A 207 -1.93 -3.60 10.54
CA CYS A 207 -0.71 -3.53 9.73
C CYS A 207 0.54 -3.92 10.52
N ILE A 208 1.47 -4.60 9.84
CA ILE A 208 2.86 -4.81 10.26
C ILE A 208 3.78 -4.20 9.21
N ILE A 209 4.64 -3.28 9.64
CA ILE A 209 5.68 -2.63 8.84
C ILE A 209 7.02 -3.24 9.20
N ILE A 210 7.75 -3.73 8.20
CA ILE A 210 9.07 -4.33 8.34
C ILE A 210 10.11 -3.41 7.69
N ASP A 211 10.90 -2.73 8.53
CA ASP A 211 12.09 -2.02 8.03
C ASP A 211 13.22 -3.02 7.79
N GLU A 212 14.04 -2.77 6.78
CA GLU A 212 15.03 -3.71 6.25
C GLU A 212 14.46 -5.11 5.98
N ALA A 213 13.40 -5.12 5.18
CA ALA A 213 12.63 -6.30 4.79
C ALA A 213 13.46 -7.46 4.20
N HIS A 214 14.69 -7.22 3.74
CA HIS A 214 15.61 -8.28 3.31
C HIS A 214 16.01 -9.25 4.44
N HIS A 215 15.79 -8.88 5.72
CA HIS A 215 15.99 -9.75 6.88
C HIS A 215 14.76 -10.59 7.26
N ALA A 216 13.62 -10.42 6.59
CA ALA A 216 12.36 -11.04 6.99
C ALA A 216 12.39 -12.58 7.03
N ALA A 217 13.34 -13.21 6.34
CA ALA A 217 13.57 -14.66 6.37
C ALA A 217 14.16 -15.17 7.70
N ALA A 218 14.79 -14.30 8.50
CA ALA A 218 15.44 -14.72 9.73
C ALA A 218 14.43 -15.21 10.78
N ALA A 219 14.83 -16.21 11.58
CA ALA A 219 13.95 -16.86 12.55
C ALA A 219 13.30 -15.90 13.55
N SER A 220 13.97 -14.81 13.91
CA SER A 220 13.42 -13.77 14.79
C SER A 220 12.28 -12.98 14.15
N TYR A 221 12.35 -12.68 12.86
CA TYR A 221 11.25 -12.07 12.12
C TYR A 221 10.12 -13.07 11.94
N GLN A 222 10.43 -14.31 11.55
CA GLN A 222 9.43 -15.36 11.32
C GLN A 222 8.62 -15.69 12.58
N ARG A 223 9.24 -15.75 13.77
CA ARG A 223 8.50 -15.88 15.04
C ARG A 223 7.49 -14.75 15.27
N ILE A 224 7.88 -13.50 14.99
CA ILE A 224 6.97 -12.36 15.11
C ILE A 224 5.83 -12.52 14.10
N LEU A 225 6.14 -12.81 12.84
CA LEU A 225 5.12 -12.97 11.79
C LEU A 225 4.18 -14.15 12.05
N ALA A 226 4.69 -15.27 12.57
CA ALA A 226 3.92 -16.44 12.95
C ALA A 226 2.92 -16.12 14.05
N HIS A 227 3.31 -15.36 15.08
CA HIS A 227 2.42 -14.87 16.13
C HIS A 227 1.21 -14.11 15.57
N PHE A 228 1.38 -13.38 14.47
CA PHE A 228 0.32 -12.63 13.79
C PHE A 228 -0.38 -13.43 12.67
N GLY A 229 -0.12 -14.73 12.54
CA GLY A 229 -0.70 -15.58 11.49
C GLY A 229 -0.27 -15.20 10.07
N VAL A 230 0.84 -14.46 9.93
CA VAL A 230 1.41 -14.00 8.67
C VAL A 230 2.82 -14.54 8.44
N GLY A 231 3.25 -15.59 9.12
CA GLY A 231 4.56 -16.19 8.93
C GLY A 231 4.55 -17.65 9.35
N ARG A 232 5.65 -18.36 9.06
CA ARG A 232 5.82 -19.74 9.53
C ARG A 232 6.61 -19.70 10.83
N ASP A 233 6.22 -20.50 11.82
CA ASP A 233 7.01 -20.62 13.03
C ASP A 233 8.22 -21.54 12.77
N PRO A 234 9.46 -21.01 12.85
CA PRO A 234 10.66 -21.83 12.64
C PRO A 234 10.90 -22.86 13.75
N ASP A 235 10.28 -22.69 14.92
CA ASP A 235 10.39 -23.64 16.03
C ASP A 235 9.39 -24.80 15.85
N GLU A 236 8.17 -24.57 15.36
CA GLU A 236 7.21 -25.64 15.04
C GLU A 236 7.65 -26.48 13.82
N GLU A 237 8.23 -25.86 12.78
CA GLU A 237 8.72 -26.61 11.60
C GLU A 237 9.89 -27.55 11.93
N ARG A 238 10.70 -27.26 12.96
CA ARG A 238 11.81 -28.14 13.38
C ARG A 238 11.32 -29.37 14.13
N ASP A 239 10.32 -29.21 14.98
CA ASP A 239 9.73 -30.31 15.73
C ASP A 239 8.97 -31.27 14.78
N VAL A 240 8.35 -30.73 13.73
CA VAL A 240 7.70 -31.51 12.67
C VAL A 240 8.72 -32.09 11.67
N ALA A 241 9.79 -31.38 11.33
CA ALA A 241 10.83 -31.88 10.42
C ALA A 241 11.62 -33.06 11.04
N MET A 242 11.89 -33.01 12.35
CA MET A 242 12.44 -34.14 13.11
C MET A 242 11.50 -35.36 13.13
N ALA A 243 10.20 -35.16 12.94
CA ALA A 243 9.19 -36.22 12.84
C ALA A 243 8.88 -36.65 11.38
N LYS A 244 9.35 -35.90 10.37
CA LYS A 244 9.01 -36.11 8.95
C LYS A 244 10.13 -36.71 8.10
N GLU A 245 11.27 -37.07 8.69
CA GLU A 245 12.33 -37.81 7.98
C GLU A 245 11.86 -39.23 7.53
N GLU A 246 10.69 -39.69 7.98
CA GLU A 246 10.07 -40.96 7.54
C GLU A 246 8.94 -40.85 6.48
N ALA A 247 8.53 -39.66 6.01
CA ALA A 247 7.41 -39.56 5.07
C ALA A 247 7.62 -38.49 3.98
N ALA A 248 8.46 -38.82 2.99
CA ALA A 248 8.57 -38.04 1.77
C ALA A 248 7.47 -38.37 0.75
N ALA A 249 7.09 -37.34 0.00
CA ALA A 249 6.28 -37.34 -1.23
C ALA A 249 4.73 -37.32 -1.08
N ALA A 250 4.16 -36.10 -1.06
CA ALA A 250 3.05 -35.69 -1.93
C ALA A 250 2.54 -34.29 -1.53
N ALA A 251 2.48 -33.36 -2.49
CA ALA A 251 1.31 -32.53 -2.80
C ALA A 251 1.76 -31.25 -3.52
N ASP A 252 1.49 -31.24 -4.83
CA ASP A 252 1.49 -30.06 -5.67
C ASP A 252 0.09 -29.42 -5.67
N ALA A 253 0.05 -28.11 -5.93
CA ALA A 253 -1.11 -27.28 -6.28
C ALA A 253 -2.25 -27.02 -5.25
N ALA A 254 -2.17 -25.86 -4.58
CA ALA A 254 -3.31 -24.94 -4.43
C ALA A 254 -2.82 -23.50 -4.17
N SER A 255 -3.09 -22.61 -5.11
CA SER A 255 -2.66 -21.21 -5.15
C SER A 255 -3.51 -20.30 -4.24
N SER A 256 -3.42 -20.50 -2.94
CA SER A 256 -3.81 -19.52 -1.93
C SER A 256 -2.62 -19.31 -1.01
N SER A 257 -2.24 -18.06 -0.71
CA SER A 257 -1.19 -17.82 0.29
C SER A 257 -1.56 -18.61 1.55
N PRO A 258 -0.64 -19.40 2.14
CA PRO A 258 -0.95 -20.25 3.30
C PRO A 258 -1.34 -19.49 4.58
N PHE A 259 -1.47 -18.16 4.49
CA PHE A 259 -1.76 -17.23 5.56
C PHE A 259 -3.02 -16.45 5.24
N ASP A 260 -4.18 -16.88 5.77
CA ASP A 260 -5.42 -16.11 5.67
C ASP A 260 -5.55 -15.15 6.86
N SER A 261 -4.72 -14.09 6.84
CA SER A 261 -4.76 -13.04 7.86
C SER A 261 -5.37 -11.76 7.28
N HIS A 262 -6.08 -11.00 8.12
CA HIS A 262 -6.57 -9.67 7.77
C HIS A 262 -5.45 -8.61 7.78
N ILE A 263 -4.32 -8.93 8.42
CA ILE A 263 -3.23 -8.00 8.65
C ILE A 263 -2.50 -7.69 7.34
N PHE A 264 -2.34 -6.39 7.07
CA PHE A 264 -1.50 -5.91 5.98
C PHE A 264 -0.02 -5.98 6.38
N VAL A 265 0.81 -6.66 5.60
CA VAL A 265 2.26 -6.71 5.79
C VAL A 265 2.93 -5.86 4.73
N TRP A 266 3.63 -4.82 5.17
CA TRP A 266 4.37 -3.92 4.30
C TRP A 266 5.85 -3.93 4.68
N GLY A 267 6.74 -4.09 3.71
CA GLY A 267 8.18 -4.09 3.92
C GLY A 267 8.88 -3.06 3.06
N CYS A 268 10.02 -2.56 3.53
CA CYS A 268 10.90 -1.75 2.70
C CYS A 268 12.35 -2.17 2.82
N SER A 269 13.08 -2.14 1.70
CA SER A 269 14.53 -2.25 1.73
C SER A 269 15.18 -1.63 0.49
N ALA A 270 16.48 -1.37 0.54
CA ALA A 270 17.26 -0.95 -0.62
C ALA A 270 17.43 -2.08 -1.64
N THR A 271 17.64 -3.31 -1.15
CA THR A 271 17.97 -4.47 -1.97
C THR A 271 16.86 -5.51 -1.85
N VAL A 272 15.91 -5.48 -2.80
CA VAL A 272 14.77 -6.43 -2.84
C VAL A 272 14.96 -7.50 -3.92
N ARG A 273 15.98 -7.40 -4.79
CA ARG A 273 16.17 -8.33 -5.90
C ARG A 273 17.18 -9.45 -5.62
N ARG A 274 16.70 -10.69 -5.69
CA ARG A 274 17.33 -11.75 -6.48
C ARG A 274 16.66 -11.74 -7.88
N HIS A 275 17.42 -12.00 -8.95
CA HIS A 275 16.97 -11.89 -10.35
C HIS A 275 15.99 -12.99 -10.81
N ASP A 276 15.56 -13.86 -9.91
CA ASP A 276 14.94 -15.17 -10.15
C ASP A 276 13.43 -15.21 -9.85
N ARG A 277 12.78 -14.07 -9.57
CA ARG A 277 11.37 -14.01 -9.11
C ARG A 277 11.12 -14.83 -7.83
N VAL A 278 12.17 -15.23 -7.11
CA VAL A 278 12.05 -15.99 -5.86
C VAL A 278 11.75 -15.02 -4.72
N ARG A 279 10.72 -15.38 -3.96
CA ARG A 279 10.09 -14.59 -2.89
C ARG A 279 11.12 -14.26 -1.81
N LEU A 280 11.07 -13.04 -1.27
CA LEU A 280 11.62 -12.76 0.07
C LEU A 280 10.91 -13.72 1.05
N ASP A 281 11.62 -14.80 1.39
CA ASP A 281 11.11 -16.08 1.92
C ASP A 281 9.84 -15.93 2.76
N GLY A 282 8.71 -16.40 2.22
CA GLY A 282 7.41 -16.50 2.88
C GLY A 282 6.76 -15.20 3.40
N ALA A 283 7.52 -14.11 3.47
CA ALA A 283 7.12 -12.86 4.11
C ALA A 283 6.37 -11.93 3.15
N PHE A 284 6.71 -11.93 1.86
CA PHE A 284 6.12 -11.02 0.86
C PHE A 284 5.71 -11.76 -0.41
N ASP A 285 4.58 -11.37 -1.00
CA ASP A 285 4.06 -11.96 -2.23
C ASP A 285 4.26 -11.06 -3.44
N TYR A 286 4.45 -9.75 -3.23
CA TYR A 286 4.41 -8.77 -4.31
C TYR A 286 5.35 -7.59 -4.07
N ILE A 287 6.15 -7.24 -5.08
CA ILE A 287 6.93 -5.99 -5.10
C ILE A 287 5.99 -4.87 -5.57
N ALA A 288 5.52 -4.05 -4.63
CA ALA A 288 4.51 -3.02 -4.88
C ALA A 288 5.07 -1.77 -5.52
N TYR A 289 6.35 -1.48 -5.29
CA TYR A 289 7.04 -0.33 -5.86
C TYR A 289 8.54 -0.62 -5.95
N HIS A 290 9.17 -0.23 -7.05
CA HIS A 290 10.61 -0.28 -7.21
C HIS A 290 11.06 0.97 -7.96
N LYS A 291 12.13 1.57 -7.45
CA LYS A 291 12.87 2.64 -8.13
C LYS A 291 14.32 2.48 -7.80
N ASP A 292 15.20 2.52 -8.79
CA ASP A 292 16.63 2.42 -8.53
C ASP A 292 17.27 3.81 -8.33
N PHE A 293 18.56 3.80 -8.01
CA PHE A 293 19.28 5.04 -7.74
C PHE A 293 19.51 5.88 -9.01
N LEU A 294 19.62 5.24 -10.19
CA LEU A 294 19.80 5.94 -11.46
C LEU A 294 18.51 6.66 -11.85
N ASP A 295 17.36 5.98 -11.76
CA ASP A 295 16.04 6.56 -11.99
C ASP A 295 15.80 7.81 -11.10
N MET A 296 16.26 7.75 -9.84
CA MET A 296 16.13 8.87 -8.91
C MET A 296 17.00 10.06 -9.30
N ILE A 297 18.23 9.82 -9.77
CA ILE A 297 19.13 10.88 -10.25
C ILE A 297 18.56 11.52 -11.51
N GLU A 298 18.10 10.73 -12.48
CA GLU A 298 17.54 11.23 -13.74
C GLU A 298 16.31 12.12 -13.52
N GLU A 299 15.53 11.84 -12.48
CA GLU A 299 14.39 12.68 -12.07
C GLU A 299 14.73 13.83 -11.13
N GLY A 300 15.99 13.98 -10.71
CA GLY A 300 16.50 15.10 -9.90
C GLY A 300 16.20 15.02 -8.41
N TRP A 301 16.20 13.82 -7.81
CA TRP A 301 15.92 13.58 -6.38
C TRP A 301 17.13 13.37 -5.48
#